data_AF-A0A1J5WY34-F1
#
_entry.id   AF-A0A1J5WY34-F1
#
_cell.length_a   1.000
_cell.length_b   1.000
_cell.length_c   1.000
_cell.angle_alpha   90.00
_cell.angle_beta   90.00
_cell.angle_gamma   90.00
#
_symmetry.space_group_name_H-M   'P 1'
#
loop_
_entity.id
_entity.type
_entity.pdbx_description
1 polymer ?
#
loop_
_entity_poly.entity_id
_entity_poly.type
_entity_poly.pdbx_seq_one_letter_code
_entity_poly.pdbx_strand_id
1 'polypeptide(L)'
;MDGYKKAVGGSEEELSALLTQYKTPYSFLLTHDLPNETILLTEKTTVTLSNIAISEKLFFVLLEKTKVAVGKRFSITKHDDNKDCIREHGMTIETPFYLERIYEAMSSLALENIKGIPSNSIGCALKEIILHDTGLINILSKLRINEDCEIKEISLDTNKKEHVAEILAQDQTVFVLRVKTIDLEGYAVSILPKLIIHKDSMVERLSLYGSEKEHVAAVLEQGQVFWVGRVKKVELRDYAVSTLLKLGIHKGCEVGWLWLDADEKEHVAEIHKQDRTICVGRVKNMDLKDYAVSVVVKMKIHKDCKVELLRMAASKEEHVAEILEHDQGFCVGRVKRMRLRGYAVSVITKLRIHEDNTMDEFVLVADRRTRLRTLLKKYYQIAISFPRTSTLSLVSVTDTKTSASLDGGIFRERDISIELGRIRLGGFKAPRGNRRKPRYILVDGMGNEVLEKESDGEETAPSDGEASGMGD
;
A
#
# COMPACT_ATOMS: atom_id res chain seq x y z
N MET A 1 -35.92 -11.96 -2.22
CA MET A 1 -37.40 -11.95 -2.10
C MET A 1 -37.87 -11.67 -0.68
N ASP A 2 -36.98 -11.57 0.33
CA ASP A 2 -37.43 -11.53 1.74
C ASP A 2 -37.87 -10.15 2.28
N GLY A 3 -37.60 -9.05 1.57
CA GLY A 3 -38.06 -7.72 1.97
C GLY A 3 -39.58 -7.49 1.79
N TYR A 4 -40.21 -8.19 0.83
CA TYR A 4 -41.65 -8.06 0.56
C TYR A 4 -42.53 -8.93 1.47
N LYS A 5 -41.96 -9.99 2.07
CA LYS A 5 -42.69 -10.90 2.98
C LYS A 5 -43.21 -10.22 4.24
N LYS A 6 -42.65 -9.06 4.61
CA LYS A 6 -43.03 -8.33 5.84
C LYS A 6 -44.14 -7.29 5.64
N ALA A 7 -44.42 -6.89 4.39
CA ALA A 7 -45.44 -5.88 4.08
C ALA A 7 -46.80 -6.50 3.74
N VAL A 8 -46.82 -7.74 3.26
CA VAL A 8 -48.05 -8.46 2.89
C VAL A 8 -47.94 -9.84 3.54
N GLY A 9 -48.60 -10.02 4.69
CA GLY A 9 -48.59 -11.27 5.46
C GLY A 9 -49.40 -12.40 4.79
N GLY A 10 -49.14 -12.68 3.52
CA GLY A 10 -49.80 -13.71 2.72
C GLY A 10 -48.86 -14.86 2.35
N SER A 11 -49.44 -16.03 2.05
CA SER A 11 -48.71 -17.23 1.64
C SER A 11 -48.07 -17.06 0.25
N GLU A 12 -47.07 -17.89 -0.08
CA GLU A 12 -46.37 -17.88 -1.38
C GLU A 12 -47.32 -18.16 -2.57
N GLU A 13 -48.44 -18.84 -2.30
CA GLU A 13 -49.53 -19.11 -3.24
C GLU A 13 -50.45 -17.89 -3.46
N GLU A 14 -50.73 -17.11 -2.41
CA GLU A 14 -51.52 -15.86 -2.52
C GLU A 14 -50.75 -14.76 -3.27
N LEU A 15 -49.44 -14.66 -3.05
CA LEU A 15 -48.57 -13.76 -3.82
C LEU A 15 -48.53 -14.18 -5.30
N SER A 16 -48.43 -15.48 -5.58
CA SER A 16 -48.43 -16.00 -6.96
C SER A 16 -49.75 -15.74 -7.70
N ALA A 17 -50.89 -15.83 -6.99
CA ALA A 17 -52.21 -15.53 -7.54
C ALA A 17 -52.48 -14.02 -7.72
N LEU A 18 -51.86 -13.15 -6.92
CA LEU A 18 -51.90 -11.70 -7.12
C LEU A 18 -51.01 -11.26 -8.28
N LEU A 19 -49.85 -11.91 -8.48
CA LEU A 19 -48.91 -11.57 -9.55
C LEU A 19 -49.46 -11.84 -10.97
N THR A 20 -50.37 -12.81 -11.13
CA THR A 20 -51.03 -13.10 -12.42
C THR A 20 -52.05 -12.04 -12.86
N GLN A 21 -52.46 -11.13 -11.97
CA GLN A 21 -53.37 -10.03 -12.30
C GLN A 21 -52.66 -8.83 -12.93
N TYR A 22 -51.34 -8.73 -12.80
CA TYR A 22 -50.57 -7.59 -13.28
C TYR A 22 -49.99 -7.81 -14.68
N LYS A 23 -50.02 -6.76 -15.48
CA LYS A 23 -49.37 -6.76 -16.80
C LYS A 23 -47.86 -6.83 -16.61
N THR A 24 -47.24 -7.81 -17.25
CA THR A 24 -45.79 -8.04 -17.25
C THR A 24 -45.22 -7.72 -18.63
N PRO A 25 -44.79 -6.47 -18.88
CA PRO A 25 -44.27 -6.10 -20.19
C PRO A 25 -42.89 -6.73 -20.44
N TYR A 26 -42.62 -7.05 -21.70
CA TYR A 26 -41.27 -7.42 -22.16
C TYR A 26 -40.32 -6.22 -22.18
N SER A 27 -40.82 -5.04 -22.52
CA SER A 27 -40.05 -3.79 -22.51
C SER A 27 -40.81 -2.70 -21.75
N PHE A 28 -40.09 -1.94 -20.93
CA PHE A 28 -40.64 -0.85 -20.14
C PHE A 28 -39.72 0.37 -20.23
N LEU A 29 -40.25 1.49 -20.70
CA LEU A 29 -39.53 2.77 -20.67
C LEU A 29 -39.81 3.45 -19.34
N LEU A 30 -38.79 3.59 -18.50
CA LEU A 30 -38.94 4.32 -17.24
C LEU A 30 -38.98 5.81 -17.55
N THR A 31 -40.05 6.49 -17.15
CA THR A 31 -40.22 7.94 -17.29
C THR A 31 -40.61 8.54 -15.94
N HIS A 32 -40.48 9.86 -15.81
CA HIS A 32 -40.91 10.57 -14.60
C HIS A 32 -42.43 10.50 -14.41
N ASP A 33 -43.18 10.55 -15.51
CA ASP A 33 -44.64 10.35 -15.53
C ASP A 33 -44.97 8.86 -15.60
N LEU A 34 -45.00 8.21 -14.43
CA LEU A 34 -45.39 6.81 -14.35
C LEU A 34 -46.88 6.62 -14.72
N PRO A 35 -47.23 5.49 -15.36
CA PRO A 35 -48.62 5.18 -15.65
C PRO A 35 -49.42 4.97 -14.35
N ASN A 36 -50.71 5.30 -14.38
CA ASN A 36 -51.63 5.09 -13.25
C ASN A 36 -51.94 3.59 -12.98
N GLU A 37 -51.54 2.72 -13.90
CA GLU A 37 -51.73 1.27 -13.79
C GLU A 37 -50.53 0.60 -13.10
N THR A 38 -50.81 -0.34 -12.19
CA THR A 38 -49.76 -1.14 -11.56
C THR A 38 -49.14 -2.11 -12.56
N ILE A 39 -47.84 -1.98 -12.79
CA ILE A 39 -47.06 -2.82 -13.70
C ILE A 39 -46.09 -3.67 -12.88
N LEU A 40 -46.03 -4.97 -13.18
CA LEU A 40 -45.08 -5.88 -12.56
C LEU A 40 -43.84 -6.01 -13.44
N LEU A 41 -42.70 -5.54 -12.94
CA LEU A 41 -41.39 -5.72 -13.58
C LEU A 41 -40.74 -7.01 -13.09
N THR A 42 -40.20 -7.79 -14.02
CA THR A 42 -39.57 -9.09 -13.73
C THR A 42 -38.18 -9.17 -14.36
N GLU A 43 -37.44 -10.25 -14.09
CA GLU A 43 -36.13 -10.53 -14.71
C GLU A 43 -36.21 -10.62 -16.25
N LYS A 44 -37.40 -10.86 -16.82
CA LYS A 44 -37.63 -10.89 -18.26
C LYS A 44 -37.90 -9.51 -18.85
N THR A 45 -38.25 -8.54 -18.01
CA THR A 45 -38.59 -7.19 -18.44
C THR A 45 -37.32 -6.38 -18.67
N THR A 46 -37.17 -5.81 -19.86
CA THR A 46 -36.10 -4.85 -20.17
C THR A 46 -36.56 -3.43 -19.83
N VAL A 47 -35.98 -2.86 -18.79
CA VAL A 47 -36.20 -1.48 -18.35
C VAL A 47 -35.21 -0.57 -19.07
N THR A 48 -35.74 0.35 -19.87
CA THR A 48 -34.94 1.36 -20.59
C THR A 48 -34.84 2.63 -19.75
N LEU A 49 -33.61 3.07 -19.49
CA LEU A 49 -33.28 4.25 -18.70
C LEU A 49 -32.70 5.34 -19.61
N SER A 50 -33.49 6.34 -19.97
CA SER A 50 -33.04 7.44 -20.84
C SER A 50 -33.74 8.75 -20.51
N ASN A 51 -32.99 9.86 -20.54
CA ASN A 51 -33.48 11.20 -20.23
C ASN A 51 -34.09 11.33 -18.82
N ILE A 52 -33.59 10.55 -17.86
CA ILE A 52 -34.04 10.54 -16.47
C ILE A 52 -32.85 10.52 -15.51
N ALA A 53 -33.10 10.96 -14.28
CA ALA A 53 -32.26 10.72 -13.14
C ALA A 53 -33.02 9.81 -12.15
N ILE A 54 -32.37 8.76 -11.63
CA ILE A 54 -32.98 7.90 -10.60
C ILE A 54 -32.10 7.78 -9.37
N SER A 55 -32.71 7.44 -8.23
CA SER A 55 -31.94 7.15 -7.02
C SER A 55 -31.03 5.92 -7.20
N GLU A 56 -29.85 5.93 -6.57
CA GLU A 56 -28.92 4.80 -6.58
C GLU A 56 -29.57 3.48 -6.09
N LYS A 57 -30.42 3.54 -5.06
CA LYS A 57 -31.15 2.38 -4.54
C LYS A 57 -32.09 1.80 -5.59
N LEU A 58 -32.86 2.65 -6.28
CA LEU A 58 -33.75 2.20 -7.35
C LEU A 58 -32.95 1.58 -8.50
N PHE A 59 -31.83 2.20 -8.87
CA PHE A 59 -30.94 1.65 -9.89
C PHE A 59 -30.44 0.24 -9.52
N PHE A 60 -29.99 0.02 -8.29
CA PHE A 60 -29.57 -1.31 -7.84
C PHE A 60 -30.71 -2.32 -7.81
N VAL A 61 -31.91 -1.93 -7.38
CA VAL A 61 -33.09 -2.81 -7.46
C VAL A 61 -33.36 -3.22 -8.90
N LEU A 62 -33.29 -2.28 -9.85
CA LEU A 62 -33.48 -2.58 -11.28
C LEU A 62 -32.38 -3.52 -11.81
N LEU A 63 -31.12 -3.28 -11.46
CA LEU A 63 -30.00 -4.16 -11.83
C LEU A 63 -30.21 -5.60 -11.31
N GLU A 64 -30.72 -5.77 -10.09
CA GLU A 64 -30.88 -7.07 -9.42
C GLU A 64 -32.20 -7.81 -9.74
N LYS A 65 -33.14 -7.15 -10.43
CA LYS A 65 -34.51 -7.67 -10.62
C LYS A 65 -35.02 -7.61 -12.04
N THR A 66 -34.37 -6.86 -12.93
CA THR A 66 -34.82 -6.64 -14.32
C THR A 66 -33.64 -6.67 -15.27
N LYS A 67 -33.89 -6.76 -16.58
CA LYS A 67 -32.86 -6.43 -17.58
C LYS A 67 -32.78 -4.92 -17.72
N VAL A 68 -31.59 -4.34 -17.76
CA VAL A 68 -31.40 -2.89 -17.82
C VAL A 68 -30.77 -2.48 -19.15
N ALA A 69 -31.40 -1.54 -19.84
CA ALA A 69 -30.87 -0.89 -21.03
C ALA A 69 -30.64 0.61 -20.76
N VAL A 70 -29.39 1.05 -20.75
CA VAL A 70 -29.04 2.46 -20.53
C VAL A 70 -29.00 3.21 -21.86
N GLY A 71 -29.87 4.22 -21.98
CA GLY A 71 -29.95 5.12 -23.11
C GLY A 71 -29.21 6.45 -22.88
N LYS A 72 -29.50 7.46 -23.71
CA LYS A 72 -28.86 8.78 -23.59
C LYS A 72 -29.35 9.51 -22.34
N ARG A 73 -28.49 10.39 -21.79
CA ARG A 73 -28.83 11.32 -20.70
C ARG A 73 -29.44 10.62 -19.49
N PHE A 74 -28.81 9.52 -19.07
CA PHE A 74 -29.16 8.82 -17.83
C PHE A 74 -28.20 9.23 -16.71
N SER A 75 -28.72 9.35 -15.49
CA SER A 75 -27.91 9.63 -14.30
C SER A 75 -28.45 8.97 -13.05
N ILE A 76 -27.55 8.71 -12.10
CA ILE A 76 -27.89 8.23 -10.75
C ILE A 76 -27.63 9.33 -9.71
N THR A 77 -28.48 9.39 -8.69
CA THR A 77 -28.42 10.41 -7.63
C THR A 77 -28.64 9.80 -6.26
N LYS A 78 -28.32 10.57 -5.22
CA LYS A 78 -28.59 10.22 -3.82
C LYS A 78 -30.03 9.74 -3.63
N HIS A 79 -30.21 8.63 -2.91
CA HIS A 79 -31.53 8.25 -2.41
C HIS A 79 -31.97 9.13 -1.23
N ASP A 80 -33.23 9.56 -1.25
CA ASP A 80 -33.85 10.37 -0.20
C ASP A 80 -35.26 9.82 0.02
N ASP A 81 -35.52 9.26 1.20
CA ASP A 81 -36.78 8.59 1.52
C ASP A 81 -37.99 9.55 1.47
N ASN A 82 -37.75 10.87 1.45
CA ASN A 82 -38.78 11.90 1.40
C ASN A 82 -38.97 12.52 0.01
N LYS A 83 -38.29 12.03 -1.02
CA LYS A 83 -38.35 12.58 -2.37
C LYS A 83 -38.55 11.50 -3.42
N ASP A 84 -39.06 11.92 -4.58
CA ASP A 84 -39.22 11.03 -5.71
C ASP A 84 -37.88 10.44 -6.15
N CYS A 85 -37.90 9.12 -6.36
CA CYS A 85 -36.78 8.32 -6.80
C CYS A 85 -36.52 8.41 -8.31
N ILE A 86 -37.43 9.03 -9.07
CA ILE A 86 -37.35 9.21 -10.53
C ILE A 86 -37.58 10.69 -10.80
N ARG A 87 -36.68 11.30 -11.56
CA ARG A 87 -36.69 12.74 -11.84
C ARG A 87 -36.29 12.98 -13.29
N GLU A 88 -36.61 14.16 -13.81
CA GLU A 88 -36.12 14.59 -15.11
C GLU A 88 -34.60 14.80 -15.09
N HIS A 89 -33.93 14.50 -16.20
CA HIS A 89 -32.49 14.67 -16.32
C HIS A 89 -32.06 16.14 -16.17
N GLY A 90 -30.92 16.38 -15.51
CA GLY A 90 -30.33 17.72 -15.35
C GLY A 90 -30.76 18.48 -14.10
N MET A 91 -31.81 18.05 -13.40
CA MET A 91 -32.32 18.74 -12.20
C MET A 91 -31.51 18.48 -10.92
N THR A 92 -30.64 17.46 -10.89
CA THR A 92 -30.17 16.87 -9.62
C THR A 92 -28.74 16.35 -9.60
N ILE A 93 -27.94 16.58 -10.66
CA ILE A 93 -26.55 16.10 -10.75
C ILE A 93 -25.64 16.76 -9.69
N GLU A 94 -26.14 17.75 -8.93
CA GLU A 94 -25.31 18.55 -8.04
C GLU A 94 -25.06 17.96 -6.65
N THR A 95 -25.89 17.03 -6.15
CA THR A 95 -25.69 16.49 -4.79
C THR A 95 -24.84 15.21 -4.83
N PRO A 96 -23.57 15.25 -4.38
CA PRO A 96 -22.73 14.07 -4.39
C PRO A 96 -23.20 13.04 -3.36
N PHE A 97 -23.12 11.75 -3.70
CA PHE A 97 -23.54 10.65 -2.84
C PHE A 97 -22.44 9.61 -2.63
N TYR A 98 -22.72 8.63 -1.77
CA TYR A 98 -21.81 7.55 -1.40
C TYR A 98 -22.15 6.32 -2.23
N LEU A 99 -21.18 5.82 -3.00
CA LEU A 99 -21.32 4.54 -3.68
C LEU A 99 -20.67 3.46 -2.81
N GLU A 100 -21.48 2.84 -1.96
CA GLU A 100 -21.01 1.87 -0.97
C GLU A 100 -21.68 0.50 -1.17
N ARG A 101 -20.87 -0.56 -1.23
CA ARG A 101 -21.34 -1.95 -1.18
C ARG A 101 -20.22 -2.86 -0.69
N ILE A 102 -20.47 -3.60 0.38
CA ILE A 102 -19.43 -4.36 1.10
C ILE A 102 -19.89 -5.81 1.26
N TYR A 103 -19.09 -6.77 0.78
CA TYR A 103 -19.31 -8.21 0.90
C TYR A 103 -20.67 -8.72 0.40
N GLU A 104 -21.33 -7.96 -0.48
CA GLU A 104 -22.64 -8.30 -1.01
C GLU A 104 -22.51 -8.91 -2.40
N ALA A 105 -22.91 -10.17 -2.52
CA ALA A 105 -22.95 -10.89 -3.79
C ALA A 105 -24.00 -10.29 -4.71
N MET A 106 -23.61 -10.03 -5.96
CA MET A 106 -24.53 -9.61 -7.01
C MET A 106 -25.18 -10.81 -7.67
N SER A 107 -26.46 -10.68 -8.08
CA SER A 107 -27.07 -11.69 -8.94
C SER A 107 -26.36 -11.79 -10.29
N SER A 108 -26.42 -12.96 -10.93
CA SER A 108 -25.91 -13.16 -12.29
C SER A 108 -26.52 -12.16 -13.28
N LEU A 109 -27.81 -11.85 -13.11
CA LEU A 109 -28.54 -10.84 -13.87
C LEU A 109 -27.91 -9.44 -13.70
N ALA A 110 -27.56 -9.06 -12.47
CA ALA A 110 -26.95 -7.76 -12.22
C ALA A 110 -25.54 -7.64 -12.83
N LEU A 111 -24.75 -8.72 -12.80
CA LEU A 111 -23.46 -8.78 -13.49
C LEU A 111 -23.61 -8.70 -15.02
N GLU A 112 -24.59 -9.41 -15.60
CA GLU A 112 -24.92 -9.32 -17.03
C GLU A 112 -25.36 -7.92 -17.42
N ASN A 113 -26.20 -7.28 -16.60
CA ASN A 113 -26.62 -5.90 -16.79
C ASN A 113 -25.43 -4.94 -16.78
N ILE A 114 -24.54 -5.02 -15.78
CA ILE A 114 -23.35 -4.15 -15.72
C ILE A 114 -22.49 -4.32 -16.97
N LYS A 115 -22.27 -5.56 -17.40
CA LYS A 115 -21.53 -5.86 -18.63
C LYS A 115 -22.18 -5.24 -19.87
N GLY A 116 -23.50 -5.31 -19.97
CA GLY A 116 -24.27 -4.76 -21.09
C GLY A 116 -24.35 -3.23 -21.13
N ILE A 117 -24.03 -2.53 -20.03
CA ILE A 117 -24.07 -1.07 -19.99
C ILE A 117 -22.87 -0.49 -20.76
N PRO A 118 -23.06 0.53 -21.62
CA PRO A 118 -21.97 1.22 -22.29
C PRO A 118 -21.08 2.00 -21.31
N SER A 119 -19.79 2.10 -21.59
CA SER A 119 -18.85 2.90 -20.79
C SER A 119 -19.23 4.39 -20.80
N ASN A 120 -18.94 5.11 -19.70
CA ASN A 120 -19.23 6.55 -19.56
C ASN A 120 -20.69 6.96 -19.86
N SER A 121 -21.66 6.06 -19.64
CA SER A 121 -23.07 6.28 -19.99
C SER A 121 -23.94 6.76 -18.83
N ILE A 122 -23.50 6.54 -17.58
CA ILE A 122 -24.25 6.88 -16.37
C ILE A 122 -23.67 8.15 -15.76
N GLY A 123 -24.37 9.28 -15.85
CA GLY A 123 -23.96 10.50 -15.14
C GLY A 123 -24.09 10.35 -13.62
N CYS A 124 -23.11 10.81 -12.85
CA CYS A 124 -23.22 10.85 -11.40
C CYS A 124 -22.32 11.94 -10.78
N ALA A 125 -22.63 12.30 -9.53
CA ALA A 125 -21.76 13.05 -8.65
C ALA A 125 -21.47 12.18 -7.41
N LEU A 126 -20.20 11.90 -7.17
CA LEU A 126 -19.77 10.99 -6.10
C LEU A 126 -18.95 11.74 -5.06
N LYS A 127 -19.19 11.37 -3.81
CA LYS A 127 -18.41 11.84 -2.66
C LYS A 127 -17.37 10.81 -2.26
N GLU A 128 -17.76 9.54 -2.18
CA GLU A 128 -16.94 8.41 -1.76
C GLU A 128 -17.35 7.17 -2.55
N ILE A 129 -16.38 6.28 -2.78
CA ILE A 129 -16.55 5.00 -3.46
C ILE A 129 -15.92 3.93 -2.57
N ILE A 130 -16.74 3.06 -2.00
CA ILE A 130 -16.32 2.02 -1.06
C ILE A 130 -16.91 0.69 -1.52
N LEU A 131 -16.12 -0.11 -2.24
CA LEU A 131 -16.59 -1.37 -2.86
C LEU A 131 -15.64 -2.51 -2.49
N HIS A 132 -16.13 -3.45 -1.67
CA HIS A 132 -15.32 -4.56 -1.14
C HIS A 132 -15.91 -5.91 -1.54
N ASP A 133 -15.07 -6.77 -2.14
CA ASP A 133 -15.35 -8.10 -2.67
C ASP A 133 -16.68 -8.20 -3.42
N THR A 134 -16.91 -7.28 -4.37
CA THR A 134 -18.15 -7.23 -5.15
C THR A 134 -17.90 -6.99 -6.63
N GLY A 135 -18.66 -7.69 -7.48
CA GLY A 135 -18.67 -7.44 -8.92
C GLY A 135 -19.20 -6.05 -9.31
N LEU A 136 -19.78 -5.31 -8.34
CA LEU A 136 -20.19 -3.92 -8.54
C LEU A 136 -19.00 -3.02 -8.89
N ILE A 137 -17.77 -3.39 -8.54
CA ILE A 137 -16.55 -2.64 -8.92
C ILE A 137 -16.53 -2.34 -10.43
N ASN A 138 -16.96 -3.27 -11.28
CA ASN A 138 -17.02 -3.07 -12.74
C ASN A 138 -17.94 -1.91 -13.18
N ILE A 139 -18.85 -1.43 -12.32
CA ILE A 139 -19.69 -0.25 -12.60
C ILE A 139 -18.86 1.00 -12.80
N LEU A 140 -17.68 1.12 -12.18
CA LEU A 140 -16.83 2.32 -12.27
C LEU A 140 -16.54 2.71 -13.72
N SER A 141 -16.38 1.70 -14.57
CA SER A 141 -16.13 1.86 -16.00
C SER A 141 -17.34 2.39 -16.80
N LYS A 142 -18.52 2.38 -16.19
CA LYS A 142 -19.81 2.80 -16.75
C LYS A 142 -20.21 4.20 -16.28
N LEU A 143 -19.59 4.68 -15.21
CA LEU A 143 -19.88 5.98 -14.61
C LEU A 143 -19.18 7.11 -15.37
N ARG A 144 -19.93 8.19 -15.59
CA ARG A 144 -19.45 9.49 -16.02
C ARG A 144 -19.54 10.44 -14.84
N ILE A 145 -18.47 10.46 -14.06
CA ILE A 145 -18.33 11.31 -12.86
C ILE A 145 -18.15 12.76 -13.31
N ASN A 146 -18.92 13.67 -12.72
CA ASN A 146 -18.82 15.10 -13.01
C ASN A 146 -17.38 15.60 -12.71
N GLU A 147 -16.80 16.38 -13.63
CA GLU A 147 -15.45 16.93 -13.50
C GLU A 147 -15.25 17.84 -12.30
N ASP A 148 -16.35 18.44 -11.84
CA ASP A 148 -16.33 19.31 -10.68
C ASP A 148 -16.29 18.57 -9.35
N CYS A 149 -16.54 17.25 -9.33
CA CYS A 149 -16.55 16.46 -8.11
C CYS A 149 -15.15 16.30 -7.50
N GLU A 150 -15.06 16.60 -6.20
CA GLU A 150 -13.93 16.21 -5.36
C GLU A 150 -14.33 14.99 -4.53
N ILE A 151 -13.77 13.84 -4.90
CA ILE A 151 -13.98 12.56 -4.21
C ILE A 151 -13.09 12.53 -2.98
N LYS A 152 -13.67 12.24 -1.82
CA LYS A 152 -12.91 12.10 -0.58
C LYS A 152 -12.13 10.80 -0.55
N GLU A 153 -12.76 9.70 -0.96
CA GLU A 153 -12.17 8.37 -0.81
C GLU A 153 -12.61 7.43 -1.92
N ILE A 154 -11.63 6.64 -2.39
CA ILE A 154 -11.83 5.46 -3.22
C ILE A 154 -11.17 4.31 -2.48
N SER A 155 -11.99 3.44 -1.92
CA SER A 155 -11.59 2.21 -1.24
C SER A 155 -12.14 1.03 -2.03
N LEU A 156 -11.26 0.28 -2.69
CA LEU A 156 -11.65 -0.87 -3.51
C LEU A 156 -10.84 -2.08 -3.10
N ASP A 157 -11.52 -3.18 -2.85
CA ASP A 157 -10.91 -4.44 -2.43
C ASP A 157 -11.57 -5.58 -3.20
N THR A 158 -10.75 -6.43 -3.82
CA THR A 158 -11.25 -7.69 -4.38
C THR A 158 -10.12 -8.68 -4.63
N ASN A 159 -10.32 -9.93 -4.22
CA ASN A 159 -9.44 -11.05 -4.57
C ASN A 159 -9.89 -11.80 -5.83
N LYS A 160 -10.95 -11.33 -6.51
CA LYS A 160 -11.45 -11.94 -7.74
C LYS A 160 -11.14 -11.06 -8.95
N LYS A 161 -10.38 -11.61 -9.90
CA LYS A 161 -10.03 -10.95 -11.18
C LYS A 161 -11.26 -10.50 -11.98
N GLU A 162 -12.33 -11.28 -11.95
CA GLU A 162 -13.59 -10.97 -12.66
C GLU A 162 -14.27 -9.69 -12.18
N HIS A 163 -14.05 -9.28 -10.93
CA HIS A 163 -14.62 -8.04 -10.38
C HIS A 163 -13.98 -6.76 -10.97
N VAL A 164 -12.82 -6.87 -11.62
CA VAL A 164 -12.13 -5.75 -12.27
C VAL A 164 -11.96 -5.92 -13.78
N ALA A 165 -12.36 -7.07 -14.34
CA ALA A 165 -12.08 -7.45 -15.72
C ALA A 165 -12.63 -6.45 -16.75
N GLU A 166 -13.82 -5.89 -16.51
CA GLU A 166 -14.42 -4.89 -17.42
C GLU A 166 -13.65 -3.56 -17.40
N ILE A 167 -13.09 -3.18 -16.25
CA ILE A 167 -12.27 -1.97 -16.13
C ILE A 167 -10.94 -2.16 -16.87
N LEU A 168 -10.31 -3.32 -16.70
CA LEU A 168 -9.01 -3.62 -17.31
C LEU A 168 -9.10 -3.77 -18.83
N ALA A 169 -10.21 -4.33 -19.34
CA ALA A 169 -10.45 -4.56 -20.75
C ALA A 169 -10.71 -3.26 -21.56
N GLN A 170 -10.94 -2.13 -20.90
CA GLN A 170 -11.20 -0.87 -21.59
C GLN A 170 -9.91 -0.17 -22.03
N ASP A 171 -9.85 0.25 -23.29
CA ASP A 171 -8.77 1.10 -23.79
C ASP A 171 -8.82 2.50 -23.18
N GLN A 172 -10.04 2.98 -22.90
CA GLN A 172 -10.26 4.27 -22.26
C GLN A 172 -10.12 4.14 -20.74
N THR A 173 -9.46 5.13 -20.16
CA THR A 173 -9.28 5.29 -18.72
C THR A 173 -10.57 5.77 -18.04
N VAL A 174 -10.78 5.32 -16.80
CA VAL A 174 -11.86 5.76 -15.92
C VAL A 174 -11.49 7.12 -15.30
N PHE A 175 -12.36 8.11 -15.44
CA PHE A 175 -12.09 9.48 -14.99
C PHE A 175 -12.36 9.65 -13.49
N VAL A 176 -11.32 9.90 -12.71
CA VAL A 176 -11.39 10.21 -11.27
C VAL A 176 -10.66 11.53 -11.01
N LEU A 177 -11.32 12.63 -11.38
CA LEU A 177 -10.63 13.88 -11.62
C LEU A 177 -10.00 14.49 -10.37
N ARG A 178 -10.63 14.41 -9.19
CA ARG A 178 -10.03 14.89 -7.94
C ARG A 178 -10.33 13.92 -6.81
N VAL A 179 -9.28 13.40 -6.17
CA VAL A 179 -9.40 12.42 -5.08
C VAL A 179 -8.42 12.71 -3.96
N LYS A 180 -8.89 12.66 -2.70
CA LYS A 180 -8.04 12.82 -1.51
C LYS A 180 -7.37 11.51 -1.10
N THR A 181 -8.11 10.42 -1.06
CA THR A 181 -7.61 9.12 -0.60
C THR A 181 -7.91 8.04 -1.63
N ILE A 182 -6.89 7.21 -1.91
CA ILE A 182 -7.01 6.00 -2.71
C ILE A 182 -6.47 4.85 -1.87
N ASP A 183 -7.30 3.83 -1.67
CA ASP A 183 -6.96 2.57 -1.02
C ASP A 183 -7.38 1.41 -1.96
N LEU A 184 -6.40 0.64 -2.42
CA LEU A 184 -6.64 -0.47 -3.35
C LEU A 184 -6.01 -1.75 -2.80
N GLU A 185 -6.84 -2.79 -2.68
CA GLU A 185 -6.46 -4.11 -2.17
C GLU A 185 -6.77 -5.21 -3.19
N GLY A 186 -5.84 -6.17 -3.31
CA GLY A 186 -6.00 -7.31 -4.20
C GLY A 186 -5.95 -6.92 -5.67
N TYR A 187 -6.79 -7.55 -6.50
CA TYR A 187 -6.95 -7.20 -7.92
C TYR A 187 -7.38 -5.75 -8.16
N ALA A 188 -7.88 -5.03 -7.15
CA ALA A 188 -8.14 -3.60 -7.29
C ALA A 188 -6.86 -2.79 -7.56
N VAL A 189 -5.69 -3.25 -7.10
CA VAL A 189 -4.41 -2.56 -7.41
C VAL A 189 -4.17 -2.50 -8.92
N SER A 190 -4.59 -3.52 -9.67
CA SER A 190 -4.45 -3.57 -11.13
C SER A 190 -5.22 -2.48 -11.87
N ILE A 191 -6.26 -1.89 -11.27
CA ILE A 191 -7.03 -0.82 -11.91
C ILE A 191 -6.38 0.56 -11.77
N LEU A 192 -5.36 0.70 -10.91
CA LEU A 192 -4.70 1.99 -10.64
C LEU A 192 -4.29 2.75 -11.92
N PRO A 193 -3.69 2.12 -12.95
CA PRO A 193 -3.33 2.83 -14.18
C PRO A 193 -4.52 3.28 -15.03
N LYS A 194 -5.72 2.76 -14.73
CA LYS A 194 -6.97 3.17 -15.38
C LYS A 194 -7.61 4.36 -14.69
N LEU A 195 -7.19 4.75 -13.48
CA LEU A 195 -7.71 5.91 -12.77
C LEU A 195 -6.97 7.17 -13.25
N ILE A 196 -7.62 8.04 -14.04
CA ILE A 196 -7.06 9.37 -14.33
C ILE A 196 -7.22 10.23 -13.08
N ILE A 197 -6.10 10.58 -12.45
CA ILE A 197 -6.02 11.59 -11.39
C ILE A 197 -5.58 12.91 -12.04
N HIS A 198 -6.35 14.00 -11.87
CA HIS A 198 -5.98 15.29 -12.44
C HIS A 198 -4.64 15.77 -11.88
N LYS A 199 -3.82 16.42 -12.72
CA LYS A 199 -2.47 16.90 -12.37
C LYS A 199 -2.45 17.84 -11.15
N ASP A 200 -3.55 18.55 -10.92
CA ASP A 200 -3.72 19.50 -9.81
C ASP A 200 -4.35 18.84 -8.57
N SER A 201 -4.64 17.53 -8.62
CA SER A 201 -5.13 16.79 -7.47
C SER A 201 -4.03 16.63 -6.41
N MET A 202 -4.40 16.91 -5.16
CA MET A 202 -3.57 16.68 -3.99
C MET A 202 -4.07 15.42 -3.27
N VAL A 203 -3.44 14.29 -3.57
CA VAL A 203 -3.73 13.02 -2.91
C VAL A 203 -3.09 13.03 -1.52
N GLU A 204 -3.92 12.94 -0.49
CA GLU A 204 -3.48 12.89 0.90
C GLU A 204 -2.90 11.54 1.28
N ARG A 205 -3.46 10.44 0.75
CA ARG A 205 -2.97 9.08 0.96
C ARG A 205 -3.21 8.21 -0.28
N LEU A 206 -2.16 7.52 -0.72
CA LEU A 206 -2.20 6.41 -1.66
C LEU A 206 -1.76 5.15 -0.91
N SER A 207 -2.68 4.21 -0.71
CA SER A 207 -2.47 2.91 -0.05
C SER A 207 -2.71 1.81 -1.07
N LEU A 208 -1.73 0.92 -1.25
CA LEU A 208 -1.83 -0.24 -2.14
C LEU A 208 -1.37 -1.51 -1.40
N TYR A 209 -2.19 -2.55 -1.45
CA TYR A 209 -1.89 -3.86 -0.86
C TYR A 209 -2.15 -4.97 -1.88
N GLY A 210 -1.12 -5.78 -2.15
CA GLY A 210 -1.21 -6.87 -3.11
C GLY A 210 -0.53 -8.12 -2.57
N SER A 211 -1.31 -9.05 -2.04
CA SER A 211 -0.81 -10.31 -1.48
C SER A 211 -0.34 -11.33 -2.54
N GLU A 212 -0.78 -11.20 -3.79
CA GLU A 212 -0.43 -12.09 -4.91
C GLU A 212 0.22 -11.30 -6.04
N LYS A 213 1.07 -11.96 -6.83
CA LYS A 213 1.78 -11.35 -7.95
C LYS A 213 0.82 -10.82 -9.02
N GLU A 214 -0.28 -11.54 -9.22
CA GLU A 214 -1.34 -11.27 -10.18
C GLU A 214 -2.05 -9.95 -9.87
N HIS A 215 -2.10 -9.52 -8.60
CA HIS A 215 -2.73 -8.27 -8.16
C HIS A 215 -2.08 -7.03 -8.77
N VAL A 216 -0.77 -7.09 -9.06
CA VAL A 216 0.01 -5.97 -9.61
C VAL A 216 0.41 -6.15 -11.07
N ALA A 217 0.10 -7.29 -11.69
CA ALA A 217 0.57 -7.65 -13.02
C ALA A 217 0.24 -6.58 -14.07
N ALA A 218 -1.01 -6.10 -14.10
CA ALA A 218 -1.45 -5.07 -15.04
C ALA A 218 -0.70 -3.73 -14.86
N VAL A 219 -0.30 -3.42 -13.63
CA VAL A 219 0.48 -2.21 -13.31
C VAL A 219 1.90 -2.34 -13.85
N LEU A 220 2.52 -3.49 -13.68
CA LEU A 220 3.90 -3.75 -14.10
C LEU A 220 4.04 -3.92 -15.63
N GLU A 221 3.01 -4.45 -16.29
CA GLU A 221 2.92 -4.60 -17.74
C GLU A 221 2.77 -3.27 -18.48
N GLN A 222 2.29 -2.20 -17.81
CA GLN A 222 2.18 -0.89 -18.43
C GLN A 222 3.54 -0.38 -18.93
N GLY A 223 3.63 -0.07 -20.22
CA GLY A 223 4.87 0.40 -20.84
C GLY A 223 5.36 1.76 -20.32
N GLN A 224 4.44 2.61 -19.84
CA GLN A 224 4.75 3.96 -19.35
C GLN A 224 4.54 4.09 -17.84
N VAL A 225 5.16 5.12 -17.28
CA VAL A 225 4.94 5.54 -15.89
C VAL A 225 3.56 6.17 -15.79
N PHE A 226 2.74 5.76 -14.83
CA PHE A 226 1.47 6.42 -14.57
C PHE A 226 1.64 7.44 -13.43
N TRP A 227 1.08 8.63 -13.61
CA TRP A 227 1.26 9.75 -12.69
C TRP A 227 0.07 9.85 -11.73
N VAL A 228 0.36 9.80 -10.44
CA VAL A 228 -0.66 9.91 -9.37
C VAL A 228 -0.81 11.34 -8.81
N GLY A 229 -0.31 12.34 -9.54
CA GLY A 229 -0.35 13.75 -9.13
C GLY A 229 0.63 14.07 -7.99
N ARG A 230 0.21 14.95 -7.06
CA ARG A 230 0.96 15.27 -5.84
C ARG A 230 0.44 14.41 -4.70
N VAL A 231 1.31 13.63 -4.06
CA VAL A 231 0.94 12.68 -3.01
C VAL A 231 1.62 13.03 -1.69
N LYS A 232 0.85 13.19 -0.61
CA LYS A 232 1.38 13.46 0.74
C LYS A 232 1.86 12.18 1.43
N LYS A 233 1.17 11.05 1.27
CA LYS A 233 1.51 9.77 1.90
C LYS A 233 1.38 8.62 0.91
N VAL A 234 2.39 7.76 0.84
CA VAL A 234 2.42 6.55 0.03
C VAL A 234 2.67 5.36 0.95
N GLU A 235 1.77 4.40 0.93
CA GLU A 235 1.81 3.17 1.72
C GLU A 235 1.69 1.99 0.76
N LEU A 236 2.74 1.17 0.65
CA LEU A 236 2.78 0.02 -0.26
C LEU A 236 3.17 -1.22 0.52
N ARG A 237 2.37 -2.27 0.38
CA ARG A 237 2.58 -3.52 1.10
C ARG A 237 2.55 -4.74 0.18
N ASP A 238 3.44 -5.69 0.45
CA ASP A 238 3.63 -6.95 -0.27
C ASP A 238 4.00 -6.70 -1.76
N TYR A 239 3.41 -7.43 -2.72
CA TYR A 239 3.70 -7.23 -4.15
C TYR A 239 3.41 -5.79 -4.62
N ALA A 240 2.57 -5.02 -3.90
CA ALA A 240 2.34 -3.61 -4.23
C ALA A 240 3.61 -2.76 -4.13
N VAL A 241 4.63 -3.17 -3.36
CA VAL A 241 5.94 -2.48 -3.33
C VAL A 241 6.55 -2.40 -4.74
N SER A 242 6.41 -3.45 -5.55
CA SER A 242 6.93 -3.48 -6.93
C SER A 242 6.28 -2.43 -7.86
N THR A 243 5.11 -1.90 -7.50
CA THR A 243 4.45 -0.82 -8.28
C THR A 243 5.26 0.48 -8.29
N LEU A 244 6.21 0.66 -7.37
CA LEU A 244 7.16 1.79 -7.36
C LEU A 244 7.92 1.97 -8.68
N LEU A 245 8.15 0.89 -9.43
CA LEU A 245 8.80 0.94 -10.74
C LEU A 245 8.01 1.75 -11.78
N LYS A 246 6.70 1.87 -11.55
CA LYS A 246 5.72 2.45 -12.49
C LYS A 246 5.01 3.68 -11.94
N LEU A 247 5.12 3.93 -10.63
CA LEU A 247 4.59 5.11 -9.98
C LEU A 247 5.41 6.36 -10.32
N GLY A 248 4.77 7.30 -11.03
CA GLY A 248 5.30 8.62 -11.31
C GLY A 248 4.88 9.60 -10.21
N ILE A 249 5.84 9.98 -9.35
CA ILE A 249 5.65 11.07 -8.39
C ILE A 249 6.30 12.32 -8.97
N HIS A 250 5.53 13.41 -9.10
CA HIS A 250 6.00 14.65 -9.72
C HIS A 250 7.31 15.14 -9.07
N LYS A 251 8.32 15.58 -9.86
CA LYS A 251 9.66 15.95 -9.34
C LYS A 251 9.64 17.07 -8.29
N GLY A 252 8.62 17.93 -8.33
CA GLY A 252 8.38 18.99 -7.33
C GLY A 252 7.49 18.56 -6.15
N CYS A 253 7.13 17.28 -6.04
CA CYS A 253 6.32 16.76 -4.96
C CYS A 253 7.16 16.51 -3.71
N GLU A 254 6.66 16.98 -2.57
CA GLU A 254 7.18 16.67 -1.24
C GLU A 254 6.29 15.58 -0.64
N VAL A 255 6.80 14.35 -0.62
CA VAL A 255 6.13 13.21 -0.01
C VAL A 255 6.37 13.29 1.49
N GLY A 256 5.30 13.51 2.26
CA GLY A 256 5.34 13.58 3.72
C GLY A 256 5.74 12.23 4.36
N TRP A 257 5.19 11.13 3.85
CA TRP A 257 5.46 9.77 4.33
C TRP A 257 5.55 8.78 3.17
N LEU A 258 6.61 7.97 3.17
CA LEU A 258 6.76 6.78 2.34
C LEU A 258 6.90 5.57 3.27
N TRP A 259 5.93 4.67 3.25
CA TRP A 259 5.94 3.43 4.01
C TRP A 259 5.91 2.24 3.06
N LEU A 260 6.94 1.38 3.14
CA LEU A 260 7.05 0.15 2.37
C LEU A 260 7.19 -1.03 3.33
N ASP A 261 6.38 -2.07 3.14
CA ASP A 261 6.43 -3.32 3.92
C ASP A 261 6.39 -4.51 2.96
N ALA A 262 7.41 -5.37 3.01
CA ALA A 262 7.46 -6.59 2.20
C ALA A 262 8.07 -7.70 3.05
N ASP A 263 7.26 -8.69 3.41
CA ASP A 263 7.64 -9.84 4.24
C ASP A 263 8.28 -10.98 3.44
N GLU A 264 7.99 -11.11 2.15
CA GLU A 264 8.60 -12.09 1.24
C GLU A 264 9.57 -11.48 0.21
N LYS A 265 10.54 -12.28 -0.26
CA LYS A 265 11.55 -11.83 -1.22
C LYS A 265 10.94 -11.50 -2.58
N GLU A 266 9.93 -12.27 -2.95
CA GLU A 266 9.19 -12.22 -4.20
C GLU A 266 8.50 -10.86 -4.39
N HIS A 267 8.10 -10.21 -3.30
CA HIS A 267 7.45 -8.89 -3.29
C HIS A 267 8.32 -7.77 -3.88
N VAL A 268 9.65 -7.91 -3.79
CA VAL A 268 10.63 -6.94 -4.31
C VAL A 268 11.48 -7.48 -5.46
N ALA A 269 11.30 -8.74 -5.85
CA ALA A 269 12.15 -9.39 -6.85
C ALA A 269 12.17 -8.64 -8.19
N GLU A 270 11.04 -8.09 -8.64
CA GLU A 270 10.96 -7.30 -9.88
C GLU A 270 11.76 -5.98 -9.81
N ILE A 271 11.82 -5.35 -8.63
CA ILE A 271 12.63 -4.15 -8.41
C ILE A 271 14.11 -4.46 -8.62
N HIS A 272 14.58 -5.61 -8.14
CA HIS A 272 16.00 -5.97 -8.19
C HIS A 272 16.45 -6.49 -9.54
N LYS A 273 15.54 -7.13 -10.30
CA LYS A 273 15.78 -7.54 -11.69
C LYS A 273 16.01 -6.35 -12.63
N GLN A 274 15.38 -5.20 -12.37
CA GLN A 274 15.52 -4.02 -13.21
C GLN A 274 16.70 -3.14 -12.77
N ASP A 275 17.47 -2.62 -13.73
CA ASP A 275 18.50 -1.61 -13.47
C ASP A 275 17.93 -0.17 -13.42
N ARG A 276 16.61 -0.08 -13.19
CA ARG A 276 15.90 1.18 -13.17
C ARG A 276 15.96 1.80 -11.79
N THR A 277 16.45 3.03 -11.71
CA THR A 277 16.35 3.82 -10.46
C THR A 277 14.93 4.28 -10.21
N ILE A 278 14.47 4.13 -8.96
CA ILE A 278 13.15 4.57 -8.50
C ILE A 278 13.27 6.01 -8.00
N CYS A 279 12.43 6.90 -8.52
CA CYS A 279 12.37 8.29 -8.07
C CYS A 279 11.10 8.54 -7.26
N VAL A 280 11.25 8.74 -5.96
CA VAL A 280 10.15 8.99 -5.01
C VAL A 280 9.97 10.48 -4.64
N GLY A 281 10.61 11.38 -5.41
CA GLY A 281 10.60 12.82 -5.10
C GLY A 281 11.39 13.17 -3.84
N ARG A 282 10.98 14.24 -3.13
CA ARG A 282 11.57 14.64 -1.84
C ARG A 282 10.77 14.00 -0.72
N VAL A 283 11.34 13.04 -0.01
CA VAL A 283 10.67 12.30 1.06
C VAL A 283 11.06 12.87 2.43
N LYS A 284 10.04 13.26 3.20
CA LYS A 284 10.21 13.81 4.55
C LYS A 284 10.38 12.71 5.60
N ASN A 285 9.55 11.68 5.58
CA ASN A 285 9.64 10.53 6.48
C ASN A 285 9.58 9.23 5.67
N MET A 286 10.45 8.28 5.99
CA MET A 286 10.56 6.99 5.31
C MET A 286 10.56 5.86 6.33
N ASP A 287 9.69 4.88 6.16
CA ASP A 287 9.62 3.66 6.96
C ASP A 287 9.71 2.44 6.03
N LEU A 288 10.77 1.64 6.17
CA LEU A 288 11.02 0.45 5.37
C LEU A 288 11.04 -0.77 6.28
N LYS A 289 10.23 -1.78 5.98
CA LYS A 289 10.12 -2.98 6.79
C LYS A 289 10.40 -4.25 5.98
N ASP A 290 11.17 -5.14 6.60
CA ASP A 290 11.57 -6.44 6.08
C ASP A 290 12.26 -6.35 4.70
N TYR A 291 11.90 -7.15 3.70
CA TYR A 291 12.53 -7.10 2.36
C TYR A 291 12.41 -5.72 1.69
N ALA A 292 11.46 -4.87 2.08
CA ALA A 292 11.37 -3.51 1.55
C ALA A 292 12.59 -2.64 1.93
N VAL A 293 13.35 -3.02 2.96
CA VAL A 293 14.62 -2.36 3.31
C VAL A 293 15.59 -2.42 2.13
N SER A 294 15.66 -3.54 1.40
CA SER A 294 16.53 -3.72 0.23
C SER A 294 16.26 -2.73 -0.90
N VAL A 295 15.02 -2.24 -1.05
CA VAL A 295 14.60 -1.32 -2.11
C VAL A 295 15.38 -0.01 -2.07
N VAL A 296 15.91 0.39 -0.90
CA VAL A 296 16.66 1.63 -0.71
C VAL A 296 17.87 1.78 -1.66
N VAL A 297 18.50 0.68 -2.09
CA VAL A 297 19.65 0.73 -3.01
C VAL A 297 19.25 1.12 -4.43
N LYS A 298 17.98 0.91 -4.78
CA LYS A 298 17.40 1.30 -6.08
C LYS A 298 16.78 2.69 -6.06
N MET A 299 16.64 3.30 -4.88
CA MET A 299 16.02 4.60 -4.73
C MET A 299 17.01 5.74 -4.98
N LYS A 300 16.63 6.69 -5.85
CA LYS A 300 17.37 7.94 -6.04
C LYS A 300 16.82 9.01 -5.12
N ILE A 301 17.42 9.15 -3.94
CA ILE A 301 17.16 10.25 -3.01
C ILE A 301 18.04 11.44 -3.41
N HIS A 302 17.44 12.60 -3.64
CA HIS A 302 18.18 13.81 -4.01
C HIS A 302 19.13 14.24 -2.88
N LYS A 303 20.33 14.74 -3.20
CA LYS A 303 21.31 15.17 -2.17
C LYS A 303 20.77 16.28 -1.26
N ASP A 304 19.92 17.14 -1.81
CA ASP A 304 19.24 18.22 -1.07
C ASP A 304 18.01 17.74 -0.28
N CYS A 305 17.69 16.44 -0.31
CA CYS A 305 16.58 15.89 0.44
C CYS A 305 16.92 15.93 1.94
N LYS A 306 16.07 16.63 2.70
CA LYS A 306 16.10 16.67 4.16
C LYS A 306 15.08 15.67 4.70
N VAL A 307 15.56 14.50 5.09
CA VAL A 307 14.75 13.44 5.69
C VAL A 307 14.64 13.71 7.20
N GLU A 308 13.43 13.95 7.69
CA GLU A 308 13.17 14.16 9.12
C GLU A 308 13.21 12.87 9.93
N LEU A 309 12.81 11.75 9.34
CA LEU A 309 12.84 10.42 9.95
C LEU A 309 13.12 9.35 8.90
N LEU A 310 14.17 8.56 9.12
CA LEU A 310 14.40 7.30 8.42
C LEU A 310 14.26 6.16 9.43
N ARG A 311 13.29 5.28 9.22
CA ARG A 311 13.12 4.04 9.97
C ARG A 311 13.34 2.85 9.05
N MET A 312 14.16 1.90 9.50
CA MET A 312 14.33 0.61 8.84
C MET A 312 14.25 -0.49 9.89
N ALA A 313 13.42 -1.48 9.65
CA ALA A 313 13.27 -2.65 10.51
C ALA A 313 13.37 -3.91 9.68
N ALA A 314 14.23 -4.85 10.08
CA ALA A 314 14.33 -6.15 9.42
C ALA A 314 14.38 -7.25 10.46
N SER A 315 13.42 -8.18 10.38
CA SER A 315 13.32 -9.30 11.31
C SER A 315 14.29 -10.45 11.01
N LYS A 316 14.83 -10.54 9.78
CA LYS A 316 15.78 -11.58 9.34
C LYS A 316 16.98 -11.01 8.57
N GLU A 317 18.07 -11.76 8.52
CA GLU A 317 19.29 -11.38 7.78
C GLU A 317 19.06 -11.30 6.27
N GLU A 318 18.24 -12.21 5.72
CA GLU A 318 17.87 -12.26 4.30
C GLU A 318 17.24 -10.96 3.78
N HIS A 319 16.53 -10.20 4.64
CA HIS A 319 15.88 -8.94 4.29
C HIS A 319 16.86 -7.82 3.88
N VAL A 320 18.13 -7.96 4.27
CA VAL A 320 19.20 -6.97 4.02
C VAL A 320 20.36 -7.55 3.22
N ALA A 321 20.33 -8.83 2.86
CA ALA A 321 21.39 -9.51 2.14
C ALA A 321 21.82 -8.75 0.88
N GLU A 322 20.85 -8.34 0.06
CA GLU A 322 21.11 -7.58 -1.17
C GLU A 322 21.82 -6.24 -0.94
N ILE A 323 21.54 -5.56 0.19
CA ILE A 323 22.26 -4.32 0.55
C ILE A 323 23.72 -4.63 0.87
N LEU A 324 23.95 -5.70 1.63
CA LEU A 324 25.29 -6.08 2.09
C LEU A 324 26.15 -6.62 0.94
N GLU A 325 25.53 -7.29 -0.02
CA GLU A 325 26.15 -7.74 -1.27
C GLU A 325 26.34 -6.60 -2.28
N HIS A 326 25.57 -5.52 -2.18
CA HIS A 326 25.73 -4.38 -3.07
C HIS A 326 27.09 -3.69 -2.87
N ASP A 327 27.95 -3.73 -3.90
CA ASP A 327 29.31 -3.18 -3.83
C ASP A 327 29.32 -1.68 -3.50
N GLN A 328 28.38 -0.95 -4.08
CA GLN A 328 28.24 0.47 -3.84
C GLN A 328 27.41 0.70 -2.58
N GLY A 329 27.91 1.53 -1.67
CA GLY A 329 27.06 2.02 -0.58
C GLY A 329 25.87 2.85 -1.12
N PHE A 330 24.82 3.04 -0.34
CA PHE A 330 23.68 3.89 -0.72
C PHE A 330 23.65 5.18 0.10
N CYS A 331 23.04 6.23 -0.46
CA CYS A 331 22.93 7.54 0.22
C CYS A 331 21.47 7.89 0.45
N VAL A 332 21.18 8.35 1.67
CA VAL A 332 19.84 8.74 2.12
C VAL A 332 19.69 10.26 2.31
N GLY A 333 20.64 11.03 1.76
CA GLY A 333 20.67 12.49 1.90
C GLY A 333 21.02 12.95 3.31
N ARG A 334 20.39 14.04 3.75
CA ARG A 334 20.55 14.61 5.10
C ARG A 334 19.42 14.11 6.00
N VAL A 335 19.75 13.30 7.01
CA VAL A 335 18.81 12.66 7.92
C VAL A 335 18.91 13.26 9.31
N LYS A 336 17.78 13.79 9.80
CA LYS A 336 17.64 14.37 11.14
C LYS A 336 17.49 13.29 12.22
N ARG A 337 16.66 12.27 12.00
CA ARG A 337 16.46 11.15 12.92
C ARG A 337 16.53 9.83 12.19
N MET A 338 17.32 8.88 12.69
CA MET A 338 17.48 7.57 12.09
C MET A 338 17.26 6.48 13.14
N ARG A 339 16.42 5.49 12.81
CA ARG A 339 16.13 4.35 13.69
C ARG A 339 16.28 3.05 12.90
N LEU A 340 17.23 2.21 13.30
CA LEU A 340 17.45 0.89 12.70
C LEU A 340 17.12 -0.19 13.73
N ARG A 341 16.24 -1.14 13.39
CA ARG A 341 15.83 -2.23 14.27
C ARG A 341 16.10 -3.61 13.67
N GLY A 342 16.55 -4.56 14.51
CA GLY A 342 16.87 -5.93 14.11
C GLY A 342 18.08 -5.99 13.16
N TYR A 343 17.97 -6.81 12.12
CA TYR A 343 19.03 -6.97 11.12
C TYR A 343 19.24 -5.71 10.26
N ALA A 344 18.30 -4.76 10.28
CA ALA A 344 18.45 -3.48 9.59
C ALA A 344 19.62 -2.66 10.14
N VAL A 345 20.11 -2.93 11.36
CA VAL A 345 21.33 -2.30 11.88
C VAL A 345 22.53 -2.58 10.96
N SER A 346 22.56 -3.74 10.28
CA SER A 346 23.67 -4.13 9.40
C SER A 346 23.85 -3.20 8.19
N VAL A 347 22.79 -2.52 7.74
CA VAL A 347 22.83 -1.61 6.58
C VAL A 347 23.74 -0.41 6.81
N ILE A 348 24.06 -0.10 8.07
CA ILE A 348 25.03 0.94 8.44
C ILE A 348 26.38 0.71 7.75
N THR A 349 26.74 -0.55 7.48
CA THR A 349 27.98 -0.94 6.80
C THR A 349 28.05 -0.47 5.35
N LYS A 350 26.91 -0.19 4.73
CA LYS A 350 26.79 0.29 3.34
C LYS A 350 26.20 1.69 3.25
N LEU A 351 25.66 2.22 4.35
CA LEU A 351 25.13 3.57 4.42
C LEU A 351 26.22 4.64 4.25
N ARG A 352 25.97 5.60 3.35
CA ARG A 352 26.72 6.83 3.17
C ARG A 352 25.86 8.02 3.57
N ILE A 353 26.24 8.69 4.65
CA ILE A 353 25.59 9.92 5.12
C ILE A 353 26.35 11.12 4.53
N HIS A 354 25.61 12.16 4.14
CA HIS A 354 26.22 13.39 3.63
C HIS A 354 27.16 14.01 4.69
N GLU A 355 28.30 14.55 4.28
CA GLU A 355 29.30 15.16 5.19
C GLU A 355 28.71 16.29 6.04
N ASP A 356 27.90 17.15 5.44
CA ASP A 356 27.15 18.21 6.15
C ASP A 356 25.91 17.74 6.93
N ASN A 357 25.74 16.43 7.17
CA ASN A 357 24.57 15.95 7.88
C ASN A 357 24.65 16.23 9.39
N THR A 358 23.69 17.01 9.89
CA THR A 358 23.48 17.17 11.34
C THR A 358 22.32 16.27 11.76
N MET A 359 22.63 15.16 12.43
CA MET A 359 21.64 14.20 12.94
C MET A 359 21.32 14.50 14.41
N ASP A 360 20.06 14.63 14.77
CA ASP A 360 19.61 14.87 16.15
C ASP A 360 19.49 13.57 16.94
N GLU A 361 19.01 12.50 16.31
CA GLU A 361 18.73 11.21 16.95
C GLU A 361 19.22 10.06 16.07
N PHE A 362 20.07 9.19 16.61
CA PHE A 362 20.46 7.94 15.97
C PHE A 362 20.23 6.76 16.93
N VAL A 363 19.24 5.94 16.63
CA VAL A 363 18.85 4.78 17.45
C VAL A 363 19.15 3.50 16.71
N LEU A 364 19.91 2.61 17.34
CA LEU A 364 20.16 1.26 16.88
C LEU A 364 19.59 0.28 17.90
N VAL A 365 18.65 -0.55 17.47
CA VAL A 365 18.08 -1.63 18.29
C VAL A 365 18.45 -2.95 17.61
N ALA A 366 19.52 -3.58 18.07
CA ALA A 366 19.99 -4.84 17.50
C ALA A 366 19.41 -6.04 18.27
N ASP A 367 19.05 -7.09 17.55
CA ASP A 367 18.78 -8.40 18.15
C ASP A 367 20.13 -9.15 18.38
N ARG A 368 20.18 -10.06 19.35
CA ARG A 368 21.36 -10.86 19.75
C ARG A 368 22.06 -11.55 18.57
N ARG A 369 21.33 -11.88 17.51
CA ARG A 369 21.85 -12.56 16.30
C ARG A 369 22.57 -11.62 15.32
N THR A 370 22.45 -10.31 15.50
CA THR A 370 23.14 -9.33 14.65
C THR A 370 24.63 -9.32 15.01
N ARG A 371 25.54 -9.52 14.04
CA ARG A 371 27.00 -9.56 14.30
C ARG A 371 27.55 -8.19 14.74
N LEU A 372 27.50 -7.91 16.04
CA LEU A 372 27.79 -6.58 16.63
C LEU A 372 29.25 -6.12 16.48
N ARG A 373 30.24 -7.01 16.38
CA ARG A 373 31.68 -6.62 16.36
C ARG A 373 32.04 -5.65 15.22
N THR A 374 31.56 -5.89 14.00
CA THR A 374 31.83 -5.00 12.84
C THR A 374 30.96 -3.74 12.89
N LEU A 375 29.75 -3.85 13.44
CA LEU A 375 28.80 -2.76 13.59
C LEU A 375 29.27 -1.73 14.61
N LEU A 376 29.84 -2.18 15.73
CA LEU A 376 30.40 -1.31 16.76
C LEU A 376 31.53 -0.44 16.21
N LYS A 377 32.48 -1.00 15.44
CA LYS A 377 33.57 -0.22 14.81
C LYS A 377 33.03 0.91 13.92
N LYS A 378 32.04 0.60 13.08
CA LYS A 378 31.44 1.61 12.18
C LYS A 378 30.53 2.58 12.92
N TYR A 379 29.80 2.12 13.93
CA TYR A 379 29.01 2.95 14.83
C TYR A 379 29.90 3.98 15.53
N TYR A 380 31.04 3.58 16.09
CA TYR A 380 31.99 4.51 16.69
C TYR A 380 32.55 5.50 15.65
N GLN A 381 32.88 5.05 14.44
CA GLN A 381 33.35 5.94 13.38
C GLN A 381 32.29 7.00 13.02
N ILE A 382 31.02 6.59 12.94
CA ILE A 382 29.88 7.46 12.67
C ILE A 382 29.61 8.38 13.86
N ALA A 383 29.65 7.87 15.09
CA ALA A 383 29.47 8.63 16.33
C ALA A 383 30.50 9.75 16.50
N ILE A 384 31.76 9.50 16.12
CA ILE A 384 32.85 10.51 16.17
C ILE A 384 32.64 11.61 15.13
N SER A 385 31.94 11.33 14.02
CA SER A 385 31.62 12.33 13.00
C SER A 385 30.45 13.25 13.35
N PHE A 386 29.74 13.00 14.46
CA PHE A 386 28.56 13.78 14.83
C PHE A 386 28.85 14.91 15.84
N PRO A 387 28.11 16.03 15.76
CA PRO A 387 28.20 17.10 16.74
C PRO A 387 27.81 16.61 18.13
N ARG A 388 28.40 17.22 19.16
CA ARG A 388 28.21 16.82 20.57
C ARG A 388 26.77 16.92 21.10
N THR A 389 25.88 17.56 20.34
CA THR A 389 24.46 17.77 20.66
C THR A 389 23.56 16.61 20.21
N SER A 390 24.09 15.67 19.44
CA SER A 390 23.33 14.52 18.91
C SER A 390 23.10 13.46 19.98
N THR A 391 21.88 12.89 20.01
CA THR A 391 21.56 11.74 20.88
C THR A 391 21.85 10.45 20.12
N LEU A 392 22.82 9.68 20.62
CA LEU A 392 23.22 8.38 20.12
C LEU A 392 22.81 7.32 21.13
N SER A 393 21.97 6.36 20.72
CA SER A 393 21.59 5.23 21.55
C SER A 393 21.78 3.91 20.80
N LEU A 394 22.56 3.02 21.40
CA LEU A 394 22.65 1.63 21.01
C LEU A 394 21.98 0.80 22.12
N VAL A 395 20.88 0.15 21.77
CA VAL A 395 20.15 -0.74 22.66
C VAL A 395 20.32 -2.16 22.14
N SER A 396 21.02 -3.00 22.89
CA SER A 396 21.00 -4.44 22.67
C SER A 396 19.90 -5.03 23.54
N VAL A 397 18.89 -5.64 22.92
CA VAL A 397 17.84 -6.33 23.69
C VAL A 397 18.34 -7.74 24.00
N THR A 398 18.39 -8.09 25.29
CA THR A 398 18.60 -9.48 25.75
C THR A 398 17.28 -10.01 26.28
N ASP A 399 16.82 -11.14 25.75
CA ASP A 399 15.51 -11.76 26.00
C ASP A 399 14.92 -11.58 27.41
N THR A 400 13.66 -11.16 27.45
CA THR A 400 12.67 -11.77 28.34
C THR A 400 11.54 -12.32 27.48
N LYS A 401 11.41 -13.65 27.46
CA LYS A 401 10.31 -14.39 26.81
C LYS A 401 8.96 -13.76 27.12
N THR A 402 8.17 -13.39 26.11
CA THR A 402 6.71 -13.49 26.21
C THR A 402 6.11 -13.70 24.81
N SER A 403 5.48 -14.85 24.64
CA SER A 403 4.60 -15.19 23.51
C SER A 403 3.29 -14.41 23.60
N ALA A 404 2.83 -13.81 22.50
CA ALA A 404 1.41 -13.55 22.26
C ALA A 404 1.12 -13.44 20.76
N SER A 405 0.04 -14.10 20.34
CA SER A 405 -0.52 -14.18 18.99
C SER A 405 -1.36 -12.94 18.61
N LEU A 406 -1.38 -12.65 17.29
CA LEU A 406 -2.43 -12.03 16.43
C LEU A 406 -3.38 -10.99 17.05
N ASP A 407 -3.37 -9.74 16.55
CA ASP A 407 -4.43 -9.20 15.66
C ASP A 407 -4.10 -7.77 15.20
N GLY A 408 -4.67 -7.34 14.07
CA GLY A 408 -4.48 -6.01 13.47
C GLY A 408 -4.80 -4.86 14.44
N GLY A 409 -3.78 -4.12 14.86
CA GLY A 409 -3.95 -2.97 15.74
C GLY A 409 -2.62 -2.44 16.23
N ILE A 410 -2.48 -1.11 16.19
CA ILE A 410 -1.34 -0.29 16.62
C ILE A 410 -0.58 -0.92 17.80
N PHE A 411 0.59 -1.54 17.54
CA PHE A 411 1.41 -2.11 18.60
C PHE A 411 2.05 -1.00 19.46
N ARG A 412 1.56 -0.88 20.70
CA ARG A 412 2.35 -0.40 21.85
C ARG A 412 2.92 -1.61 22.56
N GLU A 413 4.09 -2.06 22.12
CA GLU A 413 4.91 -2.99 22.89
C GLU A 413 5.76 -2.17 23.88
N ARG A 414 5.72 -2.50 25.18
CA ARG A 414 6.51 -1.81 26.22
C ARG A 414 7.98 -2.24 26.08
N ASP A 415 8.80 -1.35 25.52
CA ASP A 415 10.25 -1.54 25.40
C ASP A 415 10.92 -1.76 26.77
N ILE A 416 11.49 -2.95 26.99
CA ILE A 416 12.49 -3.18 28.02
C ILE A 416 13.85 -2.85 27.39
N SER A 417 14.36 -1.66 27.67
CA SER A 417 15.65 -1.17 27.17
C SER A 417 16.77 -1.47 28.18
N ILE A 418 17.87 -2.04 27.71
CA ILE A 418 19.15 -2.01 28.42
C ILE A 418 19.98 -0.90 27.78
N GLU A 419 20.21 0.19 28.54
CA GLU A 419 21.03 1.32 28.12
C GLU A 419 22.51 0.90 28.09
N LEU A 420 23.06 0.61 26.91
CA LEU A 420 24.51 0.66 26.69
C LEU A 420 24.92 2.13 26.41
N GLY A 421 24.75 2.97 27.44
CA GLY A 421 25.30 4.33 27.51
C GLY A 421 24.38 5.45 27.01
N ARG A 422 23.83 6.24 27.94
CA ARG A 422 23.55 7.66 27.69
C ARG A 422 24.88 8.40 27.63
N ILE A 423 25.32 8.85 26.45
CA ILE A 423 26.39 9.84 26.41
C ILE A 423 25.74 11.24 26.52
N ARG A 424 25.60 11.76 27.74
CA ARG A 424 25.53 13.21 27.94
C ARG A 424 26.95 13.75 27.73
N LEU A 425 27.25 14.34 26.58
CA LEU A 425 28.51 15.08 26.35
C LEU A 425 28.51 16.42 27.07
N GLY A 426 28.30 16.40 28.39
CA GLY A 426 28.53 17.51 29.29
C GLY A 426 29.72 17.20 30.17
N GLY A 427 30.90 17.73 29.81
CA GLY A 427 32.07 17.74 30.69
C GLY A 427 33.22 16.83 30.29
N PHE A 428 33.84 17.05 29.13
CA PHE A 428 35.25 16.65 28.96
C PHE A 428 36.04 17.81 28.34
N LYS A 429 36.77 18.50 29.21
CA LYS A 429 37.84 19.43 28.84
C LYS A 429 39.03 18.57 28.43
N ALA A 430 39.25 18.39 27.12
CA ALA A 430 40.38 17.61 26.63
C ALA A 430 41.70 18.38 26.85
N PRO A 431 42.74 17.77 27.45
CA PRO A 431 44.08 18.32 27.35
C PRO A 431 44.60 18.16 25.91
N ARG A 432 45.32 19.17 25.44
CA ARG A 432 46.05 19.13 24.18
C ARG A 432 47.11 18.02 24.25
N GLY A 433 47.17 17.17 23.21
CA GLY A 433 48.36 16.38 22.90
C GLY A 433 48.17 14.87 22.80
N ASN A 434 48.51 14.35 21.63
CA ASN A 434 48.87 12.97 21.29
C ASN A 434 47.75 11.92 21.12
N ARG A 435 47.56 11.58 19.83
CA ARG A 435 46.86 10.42 19.28
C ARG A 435 47.26 9.14 20.04
N ARG A 436 46.34 8.55 20.81
CA ARG A 436 46.36 7.13 21.17
C ARG A 436 45.03 6.51 20.77
N LYS A 437 45.09 5.41 20.00
CA LYS A 437 43.93 4.57 19.67
C LYS A 437 43.34 4.04 21.00
N PRO A 438 42.03 4.13 21.25
CA PRO A 438 41.44 3.53 22.45
C PRO A 438 41.50 1.99 22.35
N ARG A 439 42.00 1.34 23.39
CA ARG A 439 41.86 -0.10 23.62
C ARG A 439 40.48 -0.33 24.25
N TYR A 440 39.73 -1.32 23.77
CA TYR A 440 38.46 -1.75 24.36
C TYR A 440 38.54 -3.22 24.78
N ILE A 441 37.87 -3.55 25.87
CA ILE A 441 37.72 -4.90 26.42
C ILE A 441 36.25 -5.30 26.21
N LEU A 442 36.02 -6.49 25.68
CA LEU A 442 34.67 -7.04 25.47
C LEU A 442 34.25 -7.76 26.75
N VAL A 443 33.11 -7.34 27.31
CA VAL A 443 32.48 -8.00 28.45
C VAL A 443 31.15 -8.61 28.02
N ASP A 444 30.79 -9.76 28.59
CA ASP A 444 29.50 -10.40 28.37
C ASP A 444 28.34 -9.66 29.09
N GLY A 445 27.11 -10.16 28.91
CA GLY A 445 25.91 -9.58 29.54
C GLY A 445 25.87 -9.67 31.08
N MET A 446 26.89 -10.25 31.71
CA MET A 446 27.09 -10.30 33.16
C MET A 446 28.31 -9.49 33.63
N GLY A 447 29.01 -8.82 32.70
CA GLY A 447 30.18 -7.99 33.01
C GLY A 447 31.51 -8.74 33.08
N ASN A 448 31.56 -10.01 32.65
CA ASN A 448 32.80 -10.79 32.63
C ASN A 448 33.59 -10.51 31.35
N GLU A 449 34.92 -10.33 31.47
CA GLU A 449 35.79 -10.24 30.30
C GLU A 449 35.73 -11.52 29.48
N VAL A 450 35.40 -11.39 28.19
CA VAL A 450 35.40 -12.51 27.25
C VAL A 450 36.85 -12.78 26.87
N LEU A 451 37.52 -13.64 27.63
CA LEU A 451 38.80 -14.22 27.25
C LEU A 451 38.53 -15.36 26.26
N GLU A 452 38.92 -15.16 25.00
CA GLU A 452 39.04 -16.25 24.04
C GLU A 452 40.20 -17.15 24.52
N LYS A 453 39.95 -18.46 24.65
CA LYS A 453 41.05 -19.43 24.62
C LYS A 453 41.58 -19.41 23.19
N GLU A 454 42.81 -18.93 23.02
CA GLU A 454 43.62 -19.29 21.86
C GLU A 454 43.67 -20.81 21.81
N SER A 455 43.09 -21.42 20.78
CA SER A 455 43.38 -22.81 20.47
C SER A 455 44.77 -22.80 19.86
N ASP A 456 45.77 -23.16 20.67
CA ASP A 456 47.09 -23.54 20.22
C ASP A 456 46.93 -24.67 19.20
N GLY A 457 47.05 -24.34 17.92
CA GLY A 457 47.23 -25.31 16.86
C GLY A 457 48.63 -25.86 16.99
N GLU A 458 48.76 -26.97 17.69
CA GLU A 458 50.00 -27.72 17.84
C GLU A 458 50.47 -28.19 16.45
N GLU A 459 51.55 -27.57 16.01
CA GLU A 459 52.32 -27.86 14.82
C GLU A 459 53.01 -29.21 15.01
N THR A 460 52.47 -30.28 14.41
CA THR A 460 53.18 -31.55 14.24
C THR A 460 53.73 -31.61 12.82
N ALA A 461 55.02 -31.33 12.69
CA ALA A 461 55.80 -31.68 11.51
C ALA A 461 56.08 -33.19 11.50
N PRO A 462 56.18 -33.82 10.32
CA PRO A 462 57.09 -34.92 10.13
C PRO A 462 58.23 -34.47 9.21
N SER A 463 59.46 -34.54 9.72
CA SER A 463 60.70 -34.45 8.96
C SER A 463 60.96 -35.76 8.22
N ASP A 464 61.16 -35.64 6.91
CA ASP A 464 62.09 -36.35 6.02
C ASP A 464 62.49 -37.82 6.28
N GLY A 465 62.42 -38.62 5.19
CA GLY A 465 63.46 -39.63 4.92
C GLY A 465 63.02 -40.93 4.24
N GLU A 466 63.42 -41.07 2.97
CA GLU A 466 63.77 -42.33 2.26
C GLU A 466 62.61 -43.23 1.75
N ALA A 467 62.33 -43.29 0.44
CA ALA A 467 63.05 -43.94 -0.68
C ALA A 467 62.75 -45.46 -0.85
N SER A 468 62.81 -45.90 -2.11
CA SER A 468 62.49 -47.25 -2.67
C SER A 468 60.99 -47.59 -2.70
N GLY A 469 60.40 -48.17 -3.74
CA GLY A 469 60.84 -48.86 -4.95
C GLY A 469 59.60 -49.58 -5.50
N MET A 470 59.25 -49.37 -6.77
CA MET A 470 59.10 -50.43 -7.80
C MET A 470 58.34 -51.71 -7.39
N GLY A 471 57.31 -52.05 -8.15
CA GLY A 471 56.78 -53.42 -8.22
C GLY A 471 55.34 -53.50 -8.71
N ASP A 472 55.19 -53.52 -10.04
CA ASP A 472 54.17 -54.14 -10.90
C ASP A 472 52.66 -54.04 -10.59
#